data_AF-A0A6M8W6R5-F1
#
_entry.id   AF-A0A6M8W6R5-F1
#
_cell.length_a   1.000
_cell.length_b   1.000
_cell.length_c   1.000
_cell.angle_alpha   90.00
_cell.angle_beta   90.00
_cell.angle_gamma   90.00
#
_symmetry.space_group_name_H-M   'P 1'
#
loop_
_entity.id
_entity.type
_entity.pdbx_description
1 polymer ?
#
loop_
_entity_poly.entity_id
_entity_poly.type
_entity_poly.pdbx_seq_one_letter_code
_entity_poly.pdbx_strand_id
1 'polypeptide(L)'
;MGSTDWIQRDLKPALRFPLLALGFVALGLGILAGLSRMGWSVPLPSPSVMLLHGPLMVSGFFGTVIGLERAVALGQRWAYAGPLLNGTGGLLLLAGISPLPGALLMSGGAIVLLVATLAAYRRQPAFHTLILALGAACWGVGNLLWSGGWALLFVVPWWMAFLVLTIAGERLELSRFLPPSPLATRLFGGLTLLLMTGTTMTLVATDLAWPVVGASFLAFAAWLLKQDVARRTVRQQGLTRFIAVCLLSGYAWLAIAGLLLLHPATHLGAGPMYDAALHSLFVGFVFAMVFGHAPIIFPAVTQLRVPYHPLFYVPLLVLHISLALRLTGDLMGLDEWRRLGGMANAVALVLFVLNTVSAIVRGKFTTPALAR
;
A
#
# COMPACT_ATOMS: atom_id res chain seq x y z
N MET A 1 39.76 4.40 -10.61
CA MET A 1 38.55 4.58 -11.45
C MET A 1 37.31 4.14 -10.67
N GLY A 2 36.92 4.89 -9.62
CA GLY A 2 35.93 4.43 -8.67
C GLY A 2 35.08 5.55 -8.07
N SER A 3 33.87 5.16 -7.69
CA SER A 3 32.93 5.79 -6.74
C SER A 3 31.81 6.74 -7.21
N THR A 4 31.77 7.23 -8.46
CA THR A 4 30.68 8.15 -8.92
C THR A 4 29.74 7.57 -9.98
N ASP A 5 30.01 6.38 -10.51
CA ASP A 5 29.29 5.82 -11.66
C ASP A 5 27.79 5.53 -11.38
N TRP A 6 27.45 5.23 -10.13
CA TRP A 6 26.05 5.02 -9.73
C TRP A 6 25.27 6.34 -9.63
N ILE A 7 25.92 7.46 -9.29
CA ILE A 7 25.29 8.80 -9.24
C ILE A 7 24.87 9.22 -10.66
N GLN A 8 25.65 8.86 -11.69
CA GLN A 8 25.29 9.16 -13.07
C GLN A 8 24.09 8.34 -13.56
N ARG A 9 23.90 7.11 -13.05
CA ARG A 9 22.82 6.19 -13.46
C ARG A 9 21.50 6.42 -12.74
N ASP A 10 21.48 7.22 -11.69
CA ASP A 10 20.27 7.55 -10.94
C ASP A 10 19.67 8.89 -11.39
N LEU A 11 18.41 9.14 -11.02
CA LEU A 11 17.72 10.42 -11.21
C LEU A 11 18.03 11.35 -10.03
N LYS A 12 18.30 12.63 -10.32
CA LYS A 12 18.55 13.65 -9.29
C LYS A 12 17.35 13.73 -8.33
N PRO A 13 17.56 13.92 -7.01
CA PRO A 13 16.46 14.00 -6.03
C PRO A 13 15.37 15.02 -6.39
N ALA A 14 15.75 16.17 -6.95
CA ALA A 14 14.82 17.20 -7.41
C ALA A 14 13.79 16.67 -8.43
N LEU A 15 14.18 15.75 -9.30
CA LEU A 15 13.33 15.17 -10.35
C LEU A 15 12.41 14.06 -9.82
N ARG A 16 12.58 13.64 -8.56
CA ARG A 16 11.71 12.65 -7.90
C ARG A 16 10.46 13.29 -7.30
N PHE A 17 10.50 14.59 -6.98
CA PHE A 17 9.37 15.32 -6.39
C PHE A 17 8.14 15.37 -7.31
N PRO A 18 8.26 15.65 -8.62
CA PRO A 18 7.10 15.61 -9.51
C PRO A 18 6.43 14.23 -9.53
N LEU A 19 7.23 13.15 -9.57
CA LEU A 19 6.70 11.78 -9.52
C LEU A 19 5.95 11.50 -8.22
N LEU A 20 6.53 11.92 -7.09
CA LEU A 20 5.89 11.80 -5.78
C LEU A 20 4.57 12.60 -5.74
N ALA A 21 4.57 13.82 -6.30
CA ALA A 21 3.39 14.68 -6.36
C ALA A 21 2.26 14.03 -7.17
N LEU A 22 2.55 13.36 -8.29
CA LEU A 22 1.54 12.60 -9.05
C LEU A 22 0.87 11.53 -8.19
N GLY A 23 1.64 10.81 -7.38
CA GLY A 23 1.10 9.85 -6.41
C GLY A 23 0.16 10.53 -5.40
N PHE A 24 0.56 11.66 -4.81
CA PHE A 24 -0.27 12.40 -3.85
C PHE A 24 -1.52 13.03 -4.47
N VAL A 25 -1.47 13.44 -5.75
CA VAL A 25 -2.66 13.87 -6.49
C VAL A 25 -3.63 12.70 -6.65
N ALA A 26 -3.14 11.51 -7.04
CA ALA A 26 -3.95 10.30 -7.11
C ALA A 26 -4.54 9.92 -5.74
N LEU A 27 -3.78 10.06 -4.64
CA LEU A 27 -4.28 9.85 -3.28
C LEU A 27 -5.44 10.81 -2.95
N GLY A 28 -5.26 12.10 -3.16
CA GLY A 28 -6.29 13.10 -2.88
C GLY A 28 -7.57 12.83 -3.65
N LEU A 29 -7.46 12.52 -4.94
CA LEU A 29 -8.61 12.23 -5.79
C LEU A 29 -9.25 10.87 -5.48
N GLY A 30 -8.46 9.86 -5.12
CA GLY A 30 -8.96 8.59 -4.60
C GLY A 30 -9.78 8.78 -3.33
N ILE A 31 -9.31 9.62 -2.40
CA ILE A 31 -10.05 9.99 -1.18
C ILE A 31 -11.37 10.68 -1.54
N LEU A 32 -11.35 11.70 -2.41
CA LEU A 32 -12.57 12.41 -2.83
C LEU A 32 -13.56 11.48 -3.52
N ALA A 33 -13.09 10.59 -4.41
CA ALA A 33 -13.92 9.56 -5.03
C ALA A 33 -14.57 8.65 -3.99
N GLY A 34 -13.82 8.23 -2.97
CA GLY A 34 -14.34 7.41 -1.86
C GLY A 34 -15.40 8.13 -1.02
N LEU A 35 -15.17 9.40 -0.69
CA LEU A 35 -16.15 10.23 0.04
C LEU A 35 -17.43 10.43 -0.77
N SER A 36 -17.31 10.67 -2.08
CA SER A 36 -18.46 10.79 -2.99
C SER A 36 -19.28 9.50 -3.04
N ARG A 37 -18.65 8.32 -3.04
CA ARG A 37 -19.35 7.01 -3.00
C ARG A 37 -20.17 6.83 -1.71
N MET A 38 -19.79 7.50 -0.64
CA MET A 38 -20.50 7.52 0.64
C MET A 38 -21.52 8.69 0.72
N GLY A 39 -21.79 9.38 -0.38
CA GLY A 39 -22.79 10.45 -0.44
C GLY A 39 -22.35 11.75 0.24
N TRP A 40 -21.04 12.00 0.39
CA TRP A 40 -20.55 13.33 0.74
C TRP A 40 -20.48 14.22 -0.51
N SER A 41 -20.98 15.44 -0.40
CA SER A 41 -20.87 16.45 -1.47
C SER A 41 -19.44 16.98 -1.52
N VAL A 42 -18.64 16.45 -2.45
CA VAL A 42 -17.25 16.85 -2.66
C VAL A 42 -17.03 17.27 -4.11
N PRO A 43 -16.13 18.22 -4.38
CA PRO A 43 -15.84 18.62 -5.75
C PRO A 43 -15.12 17.48 -6.47
N LEU A 44 -15.72 16.98 -7.55
CA LEU A 44 -15.10 16.01 -8.47
C LEU A 44 -14.90 16.65 -9.84
N PRO A 45 -13.78 16.36 -10.54
CA PRO A 45 -13.57 16.82 -11.92
C PRO A 45 -14.66 16.32 -12.88
N SER A 46 -15.18 15.12 -12.62
CA SER A 46 -16.32 14.56 -13.34
C SER A 46 -17.02 13.48 -12.48
N PRO A 47 -18.31 13.17 -12.74
CA PRO A 47 -19.02 12.12 -12.01
C PRO A 47 -18.40 10.72 -12.16
N SER A 48 -17.73 10.44 -13.28
CA SER A 48 -17.12 9.13 -13.55
C SER A 48 -15.95 8.80 -12.61
N VAL A 49 -15.30 9.82 -12.03
CA VAL A 49 -14.21 9.64 -11.04
C VAL A 49 -14.68 8.91 -9.79
N MET A 50 -15.98 8.99 -9.43
CA MET A 50 -16.55 8.27 -8.30
C MET A 50 -16.34 6.74 -8.38
N LEU A 51 -16.26 6.18 -9.59
CA LEU A 51 -16.02 4.76 -9.82
C LEU A 51 -14.54 4.38 -9.80
N LEU A 52 -13.64 5.37 -9.76
CA LEU A 52 -12.19 5.19 -9.91
C LEU A 52 -11.45 5.22 -8.57
N HIS A 53 -12.16 5.21 -7.43
CA HIS A 53 -11.57 5.15 -6.09
C HIS A 53 -10.49 4.06 -5.97
N GLY A 54 -10.83 2.79 -6.21
CA GLY A 54 -9.89 1.68 -6.12
C GLY A 54 -8.67 1.83 -7.05
N PRO A 55 -8.86 2.04 -8.36
CA PRO A 55 -7.76 2.27 -9.29
C PRO A 55 -6.84 3.45 -8.91
N LEU A 56 -7.39 4.57 -8.47
CA LEU A 56 -6.61 5.74 -8.05
C LEU A 56 -5.79 5.45 -6.78
N MET A 57 -6.37 4.72 -5.82
CA MET A 57 -5.68 4.36 -4.58
C MET A 57 -4.57 3.34 -4.83
N VAL A 58 -4.88 2.22 -5.50
CA VAL A 58 -3.92 1.13 -5.72
C VAL A 58 -2.92 1.47 -6.80
N SER A 59 -3.38 1.74 -8.01
CA SER A 59 -2.48 1.85 -9.16
C SER A 59 -1.93 3.26 -9.33
N GLY A 60 -2.74 4.29 -9.03
CA GLY A 60 -2.32 5.69 -9.05
C GLY A 60 -1.39 6.04 -7.90
N PHE A 61 -1.82 5.88 -6.65
CA PHE A 61 -1.03 6.25 -5.47
C PHE A 61 0.01 5.19 -5.10
N PHE A 62 -0.41 3.99 -4.66
CA PHE A 62 0.53 2.97 -4.20
C PHE A 62 1.50 2.53 -5.31
N GLY A 63 1.01 2.31 -6.53
CA GLY A 63 1.85 1.98 -7.69
C GLY A 63 2.92 3.03 -7.98
N THR A 64 2.60 4.32 -7.83
CA THR A 64 3.57 5.41 -8.01
C THR A 64 4.59 5.45 -6.88
N VAL A 65 4.16 5.42 -5.62
CA VAL A 65 5.04 5.57 -4.46
C VAL A 65 5.94 4.34 -4.27
N ILE A 66 5.38 3.13 -4.34
CA ILE A 66 6.13 1.87 -4.25
C ILE A 66 7.11 1.78 -5.43
N GLY A 67 6.64 2.10 -6.64
CA GLY A 67 7.50 2.13 -7.83
C GLY A 67 8.67 3.10 -7.67
N LEU A 68 8.43 4.27 -7.06
CA LEU A 68 9.43 5.32 -6.89
C LEU A 68 10.48 4.89 -5.87
N GLU A 69 10.05 4.32 -4.76
CA GLU A 69 10.95 3.73 -3.76
C GLU A 69 11.85 2.65 -4.39
N ARG A 70 11.27 1.74 -5.18
CA ARG A 70 12.04 0.67 -5.84
C ARG A 70 12.97 1.22 -6.93
N ALA A 71 12.57 2.25 -7.67
CA ALA A 71 13.42 2.91 -8.66
C ALA A 71 14.65 3.57 -8.00
N VAL A 72 14.44 4.23 -6.85
CA VAL A 72 15.52 4.80 -6.03
C VAL A 72 16.44 3.71 -5.50
N ALA A 73 15.89 2.62 -4.97
CA ALA A 73 16.68 1.50 -4.45
C ALA A 73 17.52 0.82 -5.55
N LEU A 74 17.01 0.72 -6.78
CA LEU A 74 17.74 0.12 -7.90
C LEU A 74 18.82 1.06 -8.49
N GLY A 75 18.61 2.38 -8.35
CA GLY A 75 19.53 3.41 -8.84
C GLY A 75 19.68 3.42 -10.36
N GLN A 76 18.59 3.17 -11.09
CA GLN A 76 18.58 3.11 -12.56
C GLN A 76 17.48 4.01 -13.15
N ARG A 77 17.83 4.94 -14.04
CA ARG A 77 16.87 5.89 -14.64
C ARG A 77 15.64 5.25 -15.27
N TRP A 78 15.81 4.11 -15.96
CA TRP A 78 14.70 3.44 -16.63
C TRP A 78 13.61 2.96 -15.65
N ALA A 79 13.96 2.66 -14.40
CA ALA A 79 12.99 2.19 -13.40
C ALA A 79 11.98 3.28 -13.01
N TYR A 80 12.35 4.55 -13.17
CA TYR A 80 11.46 5.69 -12.93
C TYR A 80 10.37 5.84 -13.99
N ALA A 81 10.46 5.12 -15.12
CA ALA A 81 9.35 5.01 -16.06
C ALA A 81 8.10 4.42 -15.38
N GLY A 82 8.25 3.52 -14.41
CA GLY A 82 7.13 2.92 -13.69
C GLY A 82 6.27 3.95 -12.97
N PRO A 83 6.82 4.70 -12.00
CA PRO A 83 6.13 5.80 -11.33
C PRO A 83 5.57 6.85 -12.26
N LEU A 84 6.29 7.18 -13.33
CA LEU A 84 5.81 8.14 -14.34
C LEU A 84 4.55 7.63 -15.03
N LEU A 85 4.55 6.38 -15.48
CA LEU A 85 3.41 5.74 -16.13
C LEU A 85 2.20 5.66 -15.19
N ASN A 86 2.42 5.28 -13.93
CA ASN A 86 1.36 5.18 -12.93
C ASN A 86 0.73 6.53 -12.60
N GLY A 87 1.57 7.53 -12.32
CA GLY A 87 1.13 8.88 -12.01
C GLY A 87 0.41 9.54 -13.19
N THR A 88 0.96 9.39 -14.40
CA THR A 88 0.34 9.90 -15.63
C THR A 88 -0.97 9.17 -15.93
N GLY A 89 -1.00 7.85 -15.75
CA GLY A 89 -2.22 7.06 -15.86
C GLY A 89 -3.31 7.57 -14.91
N GLY A 90 -2.93 7.87 -13.66
CA GLY A 90 -3.82 8.48 -12.67
C GLY A 90 -4.39 9.82 -13.11
N LEU A 91 -3.58 10.67 -13.74
CA LEU A 91 -4.05 11.94 -14.33
C LEU A 91 -5.00 11.73 -15.52
N LEU A 92 -4.74 10.75 -16.39
CA LEU A 92 -5.62 10.45 -17.52
C LEU A 92 -7.00 9.98 -17.08
N LEU A 93 -7.10 9.28 -15.94
CA LEU A 93 -8.39 8.90 -15.34
C LEU A 93 -9.26 10.12 -14.99
N LEU A 94 -8.65 11.31 -14.84
CA LEU A 94 -9.36 12.55 -14.49
C LEU A 94 -9.95 13.27 -15.70
N ALA A 95 -9.46 12.98 -16.91
CA ALA A 95 -9.89 13.66 -18.12
C ALA A 95 -11.34 13.35 -18.50
N GLY A 96 -11.98 12.36 -17.85
CA GLY A 96 -13.40 12.06 -18.03
C GLY A 96 -13.77 11.39 -19.36
N ILE A 97 -12.79 11.08 -20.22
CA ILE A 97 -13.00 10.52 -21.56
C ILE A 97 -13.17 9.00 -21.49
N SER A 98 -12.15 8.28 -21.02
CA SER A 98 -12.14 6.82 -20.91
C SER A 98 -11.09 6.37 -19.89
N PRO A 99 -11.36 5.36 -19.07
CA PRO A 99 -10.37 4.83 -18.13
C PRO A 99 -9.27 4.00 -18.82
N LEU A 100 -9.49 3.54 -20.05
CA LEU A 100 -8.60 2.57 -20.72
C LEU A 100 -7.17 3.10 -20.91
N PRO A 101 -6.92 4.31 -21.45
CA PRO A 101 -5.55 4.81 -21.59
C PRO A 101 -4.81 4.89 -20.24
N GLY A 102 -5.51 5.33 -19.19
CA GLY A 102 -4.96 5.37 -17.83
C GLY A 102 -4.64 3.97 -17.30
N ALA A 103 -5.56 3.02 -17.48
CA ALA A 103 -5.37 1.61 -17.11
C ALA A 103 -4.18 0.97 -17.84
N LEU A 104 -4.00 1.23 -19.13
CA LEU A 104 -2.87 0.72 -19.92
C LEU A 104 -1.52 1.29 -19.45
N LEU A 105 -1.45 2.59 -19.13
CA LEU A 105 -0.24 3.17 -18.54
C LEU A 105 0.06 2.53 -17.19
N MET A 106 -0.93 2.36 -16.32
CA MET A 106 -0.76 1.70 -15.03
C MET A 106 -0.34 0.22 -15.17
N SER A 107 -0.83 -0.50 -16.18
CA SER A 107 -0.32 -1.84 -16.53
C SER A 107 1.16 -1.80 -16.93
N GLY A 108 1.55 -0.82 -17.76
CA GLY A 108 2.95 -0.58 -18.10
C GLY A 108 3.81 -0.29 -16.88
N GLY A 109 3.31 0.51 -15.92
CA GLY A 109 4.03 0.78 -14.69
C GLY A 109 4.20 -0.43 -13.78
N ALA A 110 3.22 -1.34 -13.75
CA ALA A 110 3.33 -2.64 -13.08
C ALA A 110 4.40 -3.54 -13.73
N ILE A 111 4.47 -3.57 -15.06
CA ILE A 111 5.52 -4.29 -15.80
C ILE A 111 6.90 -3.71 -15.46
N VAL A 112 7.05 -2.38 -15.44
CA VAL A 112 8.34 -1.76 -15.07
C VAL A 112 8.73 -2.12 -13.63
N LEU A 113 7.79 -2.10 -12.68
CA LEU A 113 8.05 -2.51 -11.29
C LEU A 113 8.48 -3.99 -11.22
N LEU A 114 7.81 -4.88 -11.95
CA LEU A 114 8.18 -6.29 -12.01
C LEU A 114 9.61 -6.46 -12.58
N VAL A 115 9.92 -5.83 -13.71
CA VAL A 115 11.25 -5.90 -14.34
C VAL A 115 12.32 -5.31 -13.43
N ALA A 116 12.05 -4.19 -12.73
CA ALA A 116 12.96 -3.58 -11.76
C ALA A 116 13.25 -4.53 -10.59
N THR A 117 12.22 -5.21 -10.09
CA THR A 117 12.35 -6.15 -8.98
C THR A 117 13.10 -7.41 -9.40
N LEU A 118 12.85 -7.93 -10.61
CA LEU A 118 13.60 -9.06 -11.17
C LEU A 118 15.06 -8.71 -11.48
N ALA A 119 15.33 -7.47 -11.91
CA ALA A 119 16.69 -6.98 -12.09
C ALA A 119 17.44 -6.91 -10.74
N ALA A 120 16.78 -6.46 -9.67
CA ALA A 120 17.32 -6.51 -8.32
C ALA A 120 17.58 -7.96 -7.87
N TYR A 121 16.64 -8.87 -8.11
CA TYR A 121 16.81 -10.30 -7.80
C TYR A 121 18.01 -10.92 -8.52
N ARG A 122 18.22 -10.61 -9.81
CA ARG A 122 19.38 -11.10 -10.56
C ARG A 122 20.71 -10.60 -10.00
N ARG A 123 20.74 -9.41 -9.39
CA ARG A 123 21.93 -8.85 -8.73
C ARG A 123 22.19 -9.51 -7.37
N GLN A 124 21.13 -9.72 -6.60
CA GLN A 124 21.21 -10.34 -5.28
C GLN A 124 20.01 -11.26 -5.05
N PRO A 125 20.14 -12.56 -5.39
CA PRO A 125 19.06 -13.50 -5.23
C PRO A 125 18.68 -13.64 -3.76
N ALA A 126 17.42 -13.34 -3.44
CA ALA A 126 16.89 -13.50 -2.11
C ALA A 126 15.40 -13.84 -2.18
N PHE A 127 14.94 -14.68 -1.25
CA PHE A 127 13.55 -15.15 -1.23
C PHE A 127 12.56 -14.00 -1.09
N HIS A 128 12.83 -13.00 -0.24
CA HIS A 128 11.98 -11.82 -0.12
C HIS A 128 11.83 -11.05 -1.44
N THR A 129 12.90 -10.92 -2.23
CA THR A 129 12.84 -10.23 -3.54
C THR A 129 11.99 -11.00 -4.54
N LEU A 130 11.95 -12.33 -4.48
CA LEU A 130 11.03 -13.15 -5.28
C LEU A 130 9.57 -12.89 -4.89
N ILE A 131 9.28 -12.77 -3.60
CA ILE A 131 7.94 -12.43 -3.09
C ILE A 131 7.52 -11.03 -3.56
N LEU A 132 8.44 -10.05 -3.53
CA LEU A 132 8.19 -8.72 -4.07
C LEU A 132 7.89 -8.76 -5.58
N ALA A 133 8.64 -9.57 -6.34
CA ALA A 133 8.40 -9.74 -7.77
C ALA A 133 7.02 -10.39 -8.03
N LEU A 134 6.63 -11.37 -7.22
CA LEU A 134 5.30 -11.98 -7.30
C LEU A 134 4.19 -10.97 -6.99
N GLY A 135 4.38 -10.11 -5.99
CA GLY A 135 3.47 -9.01 -5.70
C GLY A 135 3.30 -8.07 -6.90
N ALA A 136 4.41 -7.65 -7.51
CA ALA A 136 4.38 -6.82 -8.73
C ALA A 136 3.70 -7.52 -9.91
N ALA A 137 3.90 -8.84 -10.07
CA ALA A 137 3.21 -9.63 -11.08
C ALA A 137 1.69 -9.69 -10.82
N CYS A 138 1.26 -9.89 -9.57
CA CYS A 138 -0.16 -9.87 -9.19
C CYS A 138 -0.79 -8.53 -9.57
N TRP A 139 -0.11 -7.43 -9.26
CA TRP A 139 -0.59 -6.11 -9.63
C TRP A 139 -0.73 -5.94 -11.14
N GLY A 140 0.25 -6.41 -11.91
CA GLY A 140 0.20 -6.43 -13.36
C GLY A 140 -1.00 -7.21 -13.90
N VAL A 141 -1.26 -8.42 -13.37
CA VAL A 141 -2.44 -9.21 -13.74
C VAL A 141 -3.74 -8.45 -13.42
N GLY A 142 -3.86 -7.87 -12.23
CA GLY A 142 -5.02 -7.06 -11.86
C GLY A 142 -5.25 -5.88 -12.81
N ASN A 143 -4.20 -5.14 -13.17
CA ASN A 143 -4.31 -4.03 -14.11
C ASN A 143 -4.66 -4.49 -15.53
N LEU A 144 -4.12 -5.62 -15.98
CA LEU A 144 -4.45 -6.20 -17.28
C LEU A 144 -5.92 -6.63 -17.35
N LEU A 145 -6.42 -7.32 -16.32
CA LEU A 145 -7.84 -7.67 -16.20
C LEU A 145 -8.72 -6.42 -16.25
N TRP A 146 -8.36 -5.38 -15.48
CA TRP A 146 -9.10 -4.13 -15.47
C TRP A 146 -9.09 -3.43 -16.84
N SER A 147 -7.94 -3.37 -17.50
CA SER A 147 -7.83 -2.82 -18.87
C SER A 147 -8.60 -3.66 -19.90
N GLY A 148 -8.78 -4.95 -19.65
CA GLY A 148 -9.62 -5.85 -20.43
C GLY A 148 -11.13 -5.72 -20.14
N GLY A 149 -11.54 -4.78 -19.28
CA GLY A 149 -12.94 -4.53 -18.97
C GLY A 149 -13.55 -5.45 -17.90
N TRP A 150 -12.72 -6.25 -17.20
CA TRP A 150 -13.22 -7.11 -16.13
C TRP A 150 -13.75 -6.27 -14.95
N ALA A 151 -14.82 -6.77 -14.32
CA ALA A 151 -15.39 -6.15 -13.14
C ALA A 151 -14.38 -6.09 -11.98
N LEU A 152 -14.46 -5.03 -11.16
CA LEU A 152 -13.53 -4.81 -10.05
C LEU A 152 -13.49 -5.97 -9.05
N LEU A 153 -14.58 -6.73 -8.89
CA LEU A 153 -14.61 -7.89 -8.00
C LEU A 153 -13.59 -8.98 -8.40
N PHE A 154 -13.22 -9.07 -9.68
CA PHE A 154 -12.20 -9.99 -10.19
C PHE A 154 -10.80 -9.39 -10.16
N VAL A 155 -10.70 -8.06 -10.13
CA VAL A 155 -9.44 -7.30 -10.17
C VAL A 155 -8.87 -7.11 -8.76
N VAL A 156 -9.72 -6.73 -7.82
CA VAL A 156 -9.35 -6.35 -6.45
C VAL A 156 -8.57 -7.47 -5.71
N PRO A 157 -8.90 -8.76 -5.81
CA PRO A 157 -8.10 -9.83 -5.20
C PRO A 157 -6.61 -9.78 -5.59
N TRP A 158 -6.30 -9.48 -6.86
CA TRP A 158 -4.93 -9.35 -7.36
C TRP A 158 -4.22 -8.12 -6.78
N TRP A 159 -4.94 -7.01 -6.62
CA TRP A 159 -4.44 -5.80 -5.96
C TRP A 159 -4.21 -5.99 -4.46
N MET A 160 -5.07 -6.77 -3.81
CA MET A 160 -4.90 -7.16 -2.41
C MET A 160 -3.65 -8.05 -2.27
N ALA A 161 -3.50 -9.06 -3.13
CA ALA A 161 -2.33 -9.93 -3.14
C ALA A 161 -1.04 -9.15 -3.39
N PHE A 162 -1.04 -8.18 -4.31
CA PHE A 162 0.07 -7.26 -4.52
C PHE A 162 0.53 -6.61 -3.21
N LEU A 163 -0.35 -5.88 -2.52
CA LEU A 163 0.05 -5.13 -1.33
C LEU A 163 0.41 -6.04 -0.16
N VAL A 164 -0.31 -7.15 0.03
CA VAL A 164 0.00 -8.13 1.09
C VAL A 164 1.37 -8.76 0.85
N LEU A 165 1.66 -9.22 -0.37
CA LEU A 165 2.96 -9.81 -0.70
C LEU A 165 4.08 -8.77 -0.68
N THR A 166 3.84 -7.54 -1.14
CA THR A 166 4.84 -6.47 -1.07
C THR A 166 5.23 -6.18 0.38
N ILE A 167 4.26 -5.94 1.26
CA ILE A 167 4.51 -5.66 2.68
C ILE A 167 5.16 -6.86 3.35
N ALA A 168 4.61 -8.07 3.17
CA ALA A 168 5.15 -9.27 3.79
C ALA A 168 6.58 -9.59 3.30
N GLY A 169 6.86 -9.37 2.02
CA GLY A 169 8.20 -9.47 1.43
C GLY A 169 9.18 -8.47 2.05
N GLU A 170 8.79 -7.21 2.19
CA GLU A 170 9.61 -6.18 2.86
C GLU A 170 9.86 -6.52 4.34
N ARG A 171 8.90 -7.16 5.02
CA ARG A 171 9.08 -7.61 6.42
C ARG A 171 10.05 -8.77 6.53
N LEU A 172 9.97 -9.70 5.59
CA LEU A 172 10.93 -10.78 5.49
C LEU A 172 12.34 -10.25 5.19
N GLU A 173 12.48 -9.19 4.39
CA GLU A 173 13.76 -8.52 4.12
C GLU A 173 14.41 -7.94 5.38
N LEU A 174 13.64 -7.29 6.26
CA LEU A 174 14.17 -6.75 7.52
C LEU A 174 14.46 -7.82 8.56
N SER A 175 13.81 -8.99 8.43
CA SER A 175 14.12 -10.14 9.28
C SER A 175 15.50 -10.74 8.98
N ARG A 176 16.27 -10.24 8.00
CA ARG A 176 17.66 -10.67 7.75
C ARG A 176 18.58 -10.58 8.97
N PHE A 177 18.30 -9.65 9.88
CA PHE A 177 19.08 -9.45 11.10
C PHE A 177 18.71 -10.45 12.21
N LEU A 178 17.55 -11.11 12.08
CA LEU A 178 17.05 -12.19 12.94
C LEU A 178 16.34 -13.22 12.05
N PRO A 179 17.10 -13.98 11.24
CA PRO A 179 16.53 -14.77 10.15
C PRO A 179 15.53 -15.81 10.66
N PRO A 180 14.35 -15.96 10.01
CA PRO A 180 13.40 -17.01 10.35
C PRO A 180 14.02 -18.39 10.19
N SER A 181 13.53 -19.37 10.96
CA SER A 181 13.95 -20.75 10.81
C SER A 181 13.59 -21.28 9.40
N PRO A 182 14.29 -22.31 8.87
CA PRO A 182 13.96 -22.90 7.57
C PRO A 182 12.51 -23.38 7.46
N LEU A 183 11.91 -23.82 8.58
CA LEU A 183 10.48 -24.14 8.63
C LEU A 183 9.61 -22.90 8.44
N ALA A 184 9.91 -21.80 9.14
CA ALA A 184 9.16 -20.55 9.00
C ALA A 184 9.22 -20.00 7.57
N THR A 185 10.37 -20.10 6.90
CA THR A 185 10.54 -19.72 5.48
C THR A 185 9.71 -20.61 4.56
N ARG A 186 9.72 -21.93 4.75
CA ARG A 186 8.88 -22.86 3.98
C ARG A 186 7.39 -22.59 4.20
N LEU A 187 6.98 -22.35 5.44
CA LEU A 187 5.61 -21.96 5.76
C LEU A 187 5.21 -20.68 5.02
N PHE A 188 6.07 -19.65 5.03
CA PHE A 188 5.82 -18.41 4.28
C PHE A 188 5.60 -18.66 2.79
N GLY A 189 6.41 -19.54 2.18
CA GLY A 189 6.20 -19.99 0.79
C GLY A 189 4.86 -20.68 0.59
N GLY A 190 4.47 -21.58 1.51
CA GLY A 190 3.15 -22.22 1.50
C GLY A 190 1.98 -21.24 1.63
N LEU A 191 2.10 -20.23 2.50
CA LEU A 191 1.10 -19.16 2.64
C LEU A 191 0.98 -18.30 1.39
N THR A 192 2.12 -18.04 0.75
CA THR A 192 2.17 -17.34 -0.55
C THR A 192 1.41 -18.14 -1.61
N LEU A 193 1.66 -19.45 -1.71
CA LEU A 193 0.93 -20.32 -2.62
C LEU A 193 -0.57 -20.35 -2.31
N LEU A 194 -0.95 -20.44 -1.04
CA LEU A 194 -2.36 -20.41 -0.63
C LEU A 194 -3.07 -19.13 -1.08
N LEU A 195 -2.44 -17.96 -0.87
CA LEU A 195 -2.96 -16.68 -1.33
C LEU A 195 -3.06 -16.63 -2.87
N MET A 196 -2.04 -17.14 -3.59
CA MET A 196 -2.08 -17.19 -5.06
C MET A 196 -3.17 -18.11 -5.58
N THR A 197 -3.37 -19.27 -4.95
CA THR A 197 -4.45 -20.20 -5.28
C THR A 197 -5.80 -19.53 -5.08
N GLY A 198 -6.04 -18.93 -3.90
CA GLY A 198 -7.29 -18.21 -3.63
C GLY A 198 -7.54 -17.06 -4.62
N THR A 199 -6.52 -16.26 -4.90
CA THR A 199 -6.60 -15.13 -5.85
C THR A 199 -6.88 -15.61 -7.28
N THR A 200 -6.29 -16.72 -7.71
CA THR A 200 -6.54 -17.26 -9.06
C THR A 200 -7.92 -17.88 -9.15
N MET A 201 -8.38 -18.54 -8.08
CA MET A 201 -9.73 -19.11 -8.00
C MET A 201 -10.82 -18.04 -8.15
N THR A 202 -10.59 -16.77 -7.82
CA THR A 202 -11.61 -15.72 -8.00
C THR A 202 -12.02 -15.54 -9.45
N LEU A 203 -11.20 -15.99 -10.41
CA LEU A 203 -11.52 -15.90 -11.84
C LEU A 203 -12.48 -17.00 -12.34
N VAL A 204 -12.63 -18.10 -11.58
CA VAL A 204 -13.37 -19.30 -12.03
C VAL A 204 -14.36 -19.86 -11.01
N ALA A 205 -14.17 -19.58 -9.72
CA ALA A 205 -14.95 -20.16 -8.61
C ALA A 205 -15.03 -19.17 -7.44
N THR A 206 -15.78 -18.07 -7.61
CA THR A 206 -15.86 -16.96 -6.65
C THR A 206 -16.31 -17.38 -5.25
N ASP A 207 -17.24 -18.32 -5.13
CA ASP A 207 -17.81 -18.74 -3.84
C ASP A 207 -16.79 -19.43 -2.92
N LEU A 208 -15.85 -20.18 -3.50
CA LEU A 208 -14.79 -20.86 -2.77
C LEU A 208 -13.52 -20.00 -2.64
N ALA A 209 -13.34 -19.00 -3.52
CA ALA A 209 -12.13 -18.22 -3.58
C ALA A 209 -11.97 -17.25 -2.40
N TRP A 210 -13.04 -16.54 -2.01
CA TRP A 210 -12.99 -15.55 -0.93
C TRP A 210 -12.60 -16.16 0.43
N PRO A 211 -13.14 -17.32 0.85
CA PRO A 211 -12.69 -17.96 2.08
C PRO A 211 -11.21 -18.36 2.04
N VAL A 212 -10.70 -18.82 0.89
CA VAL A 212 -9.27 -19.16 0.73
C VAL A 212 -8.39 -17.92 0.85
N VAL A 213 -8.79 -16.79 0.24
CA VAL A 213 -8.11 -15.50 0.41
C VAL A 213 -8.16 -15.06 1.88
N GLY A 214 -9.32 -15.12 2.53
CA GLY A 214 -9.48 -14.77 3.94
C GLY A 214 -8.62 -15.61 4.89
N ALA A 215 -8.59 -16.94 4.68
CA ALA A 215 -7.74 -17.86 5.41
C ALA A 215 -6.25 -17.56 5.20
N SER A 216 -5.85 -17.18 3.99
CA SER A 216 -4.47 -16.79 3.71
C SER A 216 -4.08 -15.51 4.48
N PHE A 217 -4.96 -14.52 4.59
CA PHE A 217 -4.70 -13.30 5.36
C PHE A 217 -4.57 -13.56 6.85
N LEU A 218 -5.44 -14.39 7.42
CA LEU A 218 -5.33 -14.84 8.80
C LEU A 218 -3.99 -15.53 9.05
N ALA A 219 -3.58 -16.41 8.14
CA ALA A 219 -2.32 -17.13 8.25
C ALA A 219 -1.10 -16.20 8.10
N PHE A 220 -1.14 -15.23 7.18
CA PHE A 220 -0.10 -14.20 7.05
C PHE A 220 -0.02 -13.33 8.30
N ALA A 221 -1.16 -12.87 8.84
CA ALA A 221 -1.20 -12.08 10.07
C ALA A 221 -0.59 -12.85 11.25
N ALA A 222 -0.94 -14.13 11.42
CA ALA A 222 -0.38 -14.99 12.46
C ALA A 222 1.12 -15.23 12.27
N TRP A 223 1.56 -15.47 11.03
CA TRP A 223 2.98 -15.65 10.72
C TRP A 223 3.77 -14.38 11.02
N LEU A 224 3.30 -13.21 10.56
CA LEU A 224 3.95 -11.92 10.78
C LEU A 224 4.02 -11.58 12.27
N LEU A 225 2.92 -11.75 13.01
CA LEU A 225 2.90 -11.52 14.45
C LEU A 225 3.94 -12.38 15.21
N LYS A 226 4.11 -13.64 14.77
CA LYS A 226 5.03 -14.59 15.40
C LYS A 226 6.49 -14.38 14.99
N GLN A 227 6.76 -14.05 13.73
CA GLN A 227 8.11 -14.04 13.16
C GLN A 227 8.72 -12.64 13.09
N ASP A 228 7.92 -11.60 12.87
CA ASP A 228 8.42 -10.23 12.71
C ASP A 228 9.08 -9.71 14.00
N VAL A 229 10.12 -8.90 13.82
CA VAL A 229 10.86 -8.24 14.91
C VAL A 229 10.02 -7.18 15.63
N ALA A 230 8.92 -6.70 15.03
CA ALA A 230 7.96 -5.76 15.59
C ALA A 230 7.55 -6.08 17.04
N ARG A 231 7.33 -7.37 17.34
CA ARG A 231 6.96 -7.84 18.70
C ARG A 231 8.02 -7.55 19.76
N ARG A 232 9.27 -7.38 19.35
CA ARG A 232 10.42 -7.04 20.21
C ARG A 232 10.66 -5.54 20.20
N THR A 233 10.65 -4.92 19.01
CA THR A 233 10.92 -3.47 18.85
C THR A 233 9.84 -2.59 19.44
N VAL A 234 8.61 -3.09 19.64
CA VAL A 234 7.55 -2.36 20.36
C VAL A 234 7.93 -2.01 21.81
N ARG A 235 8.90 -2.71 22.40
CA ARG A 235 9.43 -2.42 23.74
C ARG A 235 10.51 -1.35 23.76
N GLN A 236 10.99 -0.90 22.59
CA GLN A 236 11.97 0.17 22.47
C GLN A 236 11.31 1.54 22.63
N GLN A 237 12.01 2.62 22.27
CA GLN A 237 11.49 4.00 22.34
C GLN A 237 11.67 4.73 21.00
N GLY A 238 11.07 5.91 20.89
CA GLY A 238 11.20 6.76 19.70
C GLY A 238 10.57 6.16 18.44
N LEU A 239 11.21 6.43 17.29
CA LEU A 239 10.72 5.99 15.98
C LEU A 239 10.55 4.48 15.91
N THR A 240 11.51 3.70 16.43
CA THR A 240 11.46 2.23 16.35
C THR A 240 10.23 1.65 17.01
N ARG A 241 9.80 2.22 18.16
CA ARG A 241 8.54 1.83 18.82
C ARG A 241 7.33 2.22 18.00
N PHE A 242 7.30 3.44 17.45
CA PHE A 242 6.19 3.91 16.62
C PHE A 242 5.98 2.99 15.40
N ILE A 243 7.07 2.65 14.68
CA ILE A 243 7.02 1.70 13.56
C ILE A 243 6.46 0.36 14.03
N ALA A 244 6.95 -0.17 15.15
CA ALA A 244 6.48 -1.45 15.67
C ALA A 244 4.98 -1.42 16.04
N VAL A 245 4.47 -0.33 16.61
CA VAL A 245 3.03 -0.16 16.89
C VAL A 245 2.23 -0.19 15.58
N CYS A 246 2.63 0.59 14.57
CA CYS A 246 2.00 0.58 13.25
C CYS A 246 1.98 -0.82 12.60
N LEU A 247 3.10 -1.54 12.67
CA LEU A 247 3.22 -2.90 12.13
C LEU A 247 2.25 -3.86 12.84
N LEU A 248 2.29 -3.89 14.18
CA LEU A 248 1.47 -4.80 14.98
C LEU A 248 -0.03 -4.50 14.86
N SER A 249 -0.42 -3.23 14.87
CA SER A 249 -1.81 -2.83 14.61
C SER A 249 -2.23 -3.23 13.20
N GLY A 250 -1.34 -3.06 12.21
CA GLY A 250 -1.59 -3.49 10.84
C GLY A 250 -1.87 -4.99 10.76
N TYR A 251 -1.10 -5.84 11.45
CA TYR A 251 -1.36 -7.29 11.46
C TYR A 251 -2.72 -7.64 12.06
N ALA A 252 -3.15 -6.91 13.10
CA ALA A 252 -4.49 -7.08 13.65
C ALA A 252 -5.58 -6.75 12.61
N TRP A 253 -5.39 -5.67 11.85
CA TRP A 253 -6.31 -5.32 10.76
C TRP A 253 -6.29 -6.30 9.59
N LEU A 254 -5.13 -6.89 9.25
CA LEU A 254 -5.04 -7.97 8.27
C LEU A 254 -5.82 -9.21 8.73
N ALA A 255 -5.74 -9.54 10.02
CA ALA A 255 -6.54 -10.64 10.59
C ALA A 255 -8.04 -10.34 10.53
N ILE A 256 -8.47 -9.12 10.86
CA ILE A 256 -9.87 -8.69 10.75
C ILE A 256 -10.35 -8.76 9.29
N ALA A 257 -9.55 -8.28 8.33
CA ALA A 257 -9.86 -8.41 6.91
C ALA A 257 -10.04 -9.89 6.51
N GLY A 258 -9.15 -10.76 6.99
CA GLY A 258 -9.25 -12.21 6.78
C GLY A 258 -10.52 -12.82 7.35
N LEU A 259 -10.91 -12.47 8.58
CA LEU A 259 -12.15 -12.93 9.20
C LEU A 259 -13.40 -12.48 8.43
N LEU A 260 -13.43 -11.22 7.98
CA LEU A 260 -14.55 -10.68 7.22
C LEU A 260 -14.70 -11.41 5.87
N LEU A 261 -13.60 -11.74 5.21
CA LEU A 261 -13.61 -12.50 3.94
C LEU A 261 -14.02 -13.97 4.08
N LEU A 262 -14.03 -14.54 5.29
CA LEU A 262 -14.63 -15.86 5.53
C LEU A 262 -16.16 -15.79 5.54
N HIS A 263 -16.74 -14.61 5.70
CA HIS A 263 -18.19 -14.44 5.80
C HIS A 263 -18.82 -14.41 4.40
N PRO A 264 -19.84 -15.25 4.11
CA PRO A 264 -20.46 -15.37 2.77
C PRO A 264 -20.98 -14.05 2.19
N ALA A 265 -21.42 -13.12 3.04
CA ALA A 265 -21.89 -11.80 2.61
C ALA A 265 -20.82 -10.95 1.88
N THR A 266 -19.52 -11.30 1.97
CA THR A 266 -18.47 -10.63 1.19
C THR A 266 -18.34 -11.16 -0.24
N HIS A 267 -18.87 -12.36 -0.53
CA HIS A 267 -18.58 -13.06 -1.77
C HIS A 267 -19.21 -12.39 -3.00
N LEU A 268 -20.22 -11.55 -2.78
CA LEU A 268 -20.90 -10.75 -3.81
C LEU A 268 -20.01 -9.62 -4.37
N GLY A 269 -18.86 -9.33 -3.75
CA GLY A 269 -17.95 -8.28 -4.23
C GLY A 269 -18.50 -6.86 -4.12
N ALA A 270 -19.53 -6.66 -3.28
CA ALA A 270 -20.21 -5.39 -3.07
C ALA A 270 -20.89 -5.35 -1.69
N GLY A 271 -21.29 -4.14 -1.28
CA GLY A 271 -22.05 -3.91 -0.05
C GLY A 271 -21.19 -3.69 1.20
N PRO A 272 -21.82 -3.47 2.37
CA PRO A 272 -21.14 -3.06 3.60
C PRO A 272 -20.10 -4.06 4.10
N MET A 273 -20.40 -5.36 4.09
CA MET A 273 -19.45 -6.38 4.56
C MET A 273 -18.19 -6.43 3.69
N TYR A 274 -18.36 -6.30 2.37
CA TYR A 274 -17.25 -6.22 1.43
C TYR A 274 -16.44 -4.93 1.63
N ASP A 275 -17.12 -3.80 1.84
CA ASP A 275 -16.49 -2.52 2.17
C ASP A 275 -15.64 -2.61 3.44
N ALA A 276 -16.18 -3.20 4.50
CA ALA A 276 -15.49 -3.44 5.76
C ALA A 276 -14.22 -4.31 5.58
N ALA A 277 -14.32 -5.39 4.80
CA ALA A 277 -13.18 -6.26 4.52
C ALA A 277 -12.07 -5.53 3.76
N LEU A 278 -12.43 -4.79 2.70
CA LEU A 278 -11.47 -4.02 1.91
C LEU A 278 -10.83 -2.91 2.75
N HIS A 279 -11.58 -2.16 3.53
CA HIS A 279 -11.03 -1.05 4.32
C HIS A 279 -10.25 -1.53 5.54
N SER A 280 -10.58 -2.70 6.09
CA SER A 280 -9.72 -3.38 7.07
C SER A 280 -8.34 -3.66 6.47
N LEU A 281 -8.27 -4.15 5.23
CA LEU A 281 -7.00 -4.37 4.55
C LEU A 281 -6.32 -3.05 4.14
N PHE A 282 -6.93 -2.27 3.25
CA PHE A 282 -6.27 -1.12 2.63
C PHE A 282 -6.05 0.03 3.61
N VAL A 283 -6.99 0.31 4.52
CA VAL A 283 -6.81 1.37 5.52
C VAL A 283 -6.17 0.85 6.79
N GLY A 284 -6.69 -0.25 7.33
CA GLY A 284 -6.18 -0.79 8.60
C GLY A 284 -4.78 -1.37 8.49
N PHE A 285 -4.54 -2.28 7.53
CA PHE A 285 -3.24 -2.92 7.35
C PHE A 285 -2.29 -2.06 6.52
N VAL A 286 -2.65 -1.70 5.27
CA VAL A 286 -1.70 -1.04 4.35
C VAL A 286 -1.37 0.39 4.81
N PHE A 287 -2.34 1.24 5.16
CA PHE A 287 -2.00 2.60 5.60
C PHE A 287 -1.31 2.64 6.97
N ALA A 288 -1.55 1.69 7.89
CA ALA A 288 -0.72 1.59 9.09
C ALA A 288 0.75 1.32 8.73
N MET A 289 1.02 0.45 7.74
CA MET A 289 2.37 0.20 7.23
C MET A 289 2.99 1.46 6.61
N VAL A 290 2.22 2.21 5.81
CA VAL A 290 2.64 3.51 5.27
C VAL A 290 3.02 4.46 6.39
N PHE A 291 2.20 4.57 7.44
CA PHE A 291 2.46 5.49 8.56
C PHE A 291 3.76 5.13 9.28
N GLY A 292 3.97 3.83 9.54
CA GLY A 292 5.21 3.33 10.14
C GLY A 292 6.44 3.59 9.27
N HIS A 293 6.38 3.31 7.98
CA HIS A 293 7.56 3.35 7.13
C HIS A 293 7.86 4.72 6.50
N ALA A 294 6.88 5.61 6.38
CA ALA A 294 7.06 6.91 5.77
C ALA A 294 8.22 7.75 6.37
N PRO A 295 8.45 7.82 7.70
CA PRO A 295 9.61 8.50 8.26
C PRO A 295 10.98 7.95 7.80
N ILE A 296 11.02 6.76 7.19
CA ILE A 296 12.22 6.14 6.62
C ILE A 296 12.23 6.25 5.09
N ILE A 297 11.09 5.97 4.43
CA ILE A 297 10.96 5.96 2.97
C ILE A 297 11.11 7.38 2.40
N PHE A 298 10.47 8.39 3.02
CA PHE A 298 10.54 9.76 2.52
C PHE A 298 11.97 10.30 2.47
N PRO A 299 12.80 10.16 3.52
CA PRO A 299 14.21 10.51 3.43
C PRO A 299 14.97 9.75 2.35
N ALA A 300 14.72 8.45 2.17
CA ALA A 300 15.39 7.68 1.12
C ALA A 300 15.08 8.22 -0.29
N VAL A 301 13.82 8.56 -0.55
CA VAL A 301 13.37 9.07 -1.86
C VAL A 301 13.78 10.53 -2.07
N THR A 302 13.45 11.41 -1.13
CA THR A 302 13.55 12.87 -1.28
C THR A 302 14.87 13.46 -0.79
N GLN A 303 15.67 12.68 -0.04
CA GLN A 303 16.87 13.14 0.67
C GLN A 303 16.60 14.25 1.71
N LEU A 304 15.34 14.42 2.13
CA LEU A 304 14.94 15.32 3.20
C LEU A 304 14.81 14.56 4.52
N ARG A 305 15.28 15.16 5.63
CA ARG A 305 15.14 14.56 6.97
C ARG A 305 13.69 14.63 7.43
N VAL A 306 13.20 13.53 8.02
CA VAL A 306 11.90 13.47 8.71
C VAL A 306 12.16 13.10 10.17
N PRO A 307 12.48 14.08 11.04
CA PRO A 307 12.69 13.80 12.46
C PRO A 307 11.40 13.29 13.10
N TYR A 308 11.52 12.21 13.87
CA TYR A 308 10.40 11.64 14.60
C TYR A 308 9.93 12.57 15.74
N HIS A 309 8.62 12.61 15.95
CA HIS A 309 7.97 13.29 17.08
C HIS A 309 6.77 12.44 17.56
N PRO A 310 6.42 12.42 18.86
CA PRO A 310 5.27 11.65 19.36
C PRO A 310 3.92 11.97 18.70
N LEU A 311 3.79 13.15 18.07
CA LEU A 311 2.60 13.52 17.28
C LEU A 311 2.30 12.57 16.11
N PHE A 312 3.27 11.76 15.65
CA PHE A 312 3.02 10.71 14.67
C PHE A 312 1.99 9.65 15.15
N TYR A 313 1.78 9.51 16.46
CA TYR A 313 0.71 8.65 17.00
C TYR A 313 -0.70 9.20 16.79
N VAL A 314 -0.86 10.52 16.63
CA VAL A 314 -2.18 11.15 16.48
C VAL A 314 -2.91 10.66 15.21
N PRO A 315 -2.34 10.77 13.99
CA PRO A 315 -3.03 10.28 12.81
C PRO A 315 -3.27 8.77 12.86
N LEU A 316 -2.37 7.99 13.49
CA LEU A 316 -2.56 6.55 13.68
C LEU A 316 -3.77 6.25 14.57
N LEU A 317 -3.89 6.95 15.70
CA LEU A 317 -5.03 6.81 16.61
C LEU A 317 -6.34 7.18 15.92
N VAL A 318 -6.37 8.32 15.21
CA VAL A 318 -7.53 8.76 14.42
C VAL A 318 -7.90 7.70 13.39
N LEU A 319 -6.91 7.15 12.66
CA LEU A 319 -7.13 6.10 11.67
C LEU A 319 -7.78 4.85 12.27
N HIS A 320 -7.35 4.40 13.45
CA HIS A 320 -7.92 3.23 14.10
C HIS A 320 -9.33 3.46 14.63
N ILE A 321 -9.57 4.58 15.30
CA ILE A 321 -10.89 4.92 15.83
C ILE A 321 -11.88 5.11 14.68
N SER A 322 -11.49 5.83 13.62
CA SER A 322 -12.35 6.07 12.47
C SER A 322 -12.66 4.79 11.70
N LEU A 323 -11.67 3.90 11.54
CA LEU A 323 -11.89 2.61 10.88
C LEU A 323 -12.79 1.70 11.71
N ALA A 324 -12.62 1.65 13.03
CA ALA A 324 -13.51 0.92 13.91
C ALA A 324 -14.96 1.45 13.80
N LEU A 325 -15.15 2.78 13.83
CA LEU A 325 -16.45 3.40 13.64
C LEU A 325 -17.08 3.01 12.29
N ARG A 326 -16.30 3.04 11.21
CA ARG A 326 -16.75 2.65 9.88
C ARG A 326 -17.21 1.19 9.84
N LEU A 327 -16.39 0.28 10.33
CA LEU A 327 -16.69 -1.16 10.38
C LEU A 327 -17.93 -1.45 11.23
N THR A 328 -18.09 -0.79 12.38
CA THR A 328 -19.31 -0.91 13.18
C THR A 328 -20.52 -0.45 12.37
N GLY A 329 -20.38 0.64 11.62
CA GLY A 329 -21.41 1.09 10.68
C GLY A 329 -21.75 0.05 9.62
N ASP A 330 -20.75 -0.55 8.98
CA ASP A 330 -20.95 -1.60 7.97
C ASP A 330 -21.63 -2.86 8.54
N LEU A 331 -21.20 -3.30 9.72
CA LEU A 331 -21.67 -4.54 10.35
C LEU A 331 -23.07 -4.41 10.96
N MET A 332 -23.42 -3.22 11.47
CA MET A 332 -24.71 -2.96 12.09
C MET A 332 -25.73 -2.32 11.13
N GLY A 333 -25.34 -2.05 9.87
CA GLY A 333 -26.20 -1.35 8.91
C GLY A 333 -26.45 0.12 9.25
N LEU A 334 -25.54 0.76 9.99
CA LEU A 334 -25.64 2.17 10.39
C LEU A 334 -24.91 3.05 9.36
N ASP A 335 -25.64 3.49 8.32
CA ASP A 335 -25.08 4.26 7.21
C ASP A 335 -24.34 5.53 7.64
N GLU A 336 -24.87 6.25 8.63
CA GLU A 336 -24.23 7.48 9.11
C GLU A 336 -22.87 7.21 9.78
N TRP A 337 -22.76 6.13 10.55
CA TRP A 337 -21.50 5.74 11.19
C TRP A 337 -20.45 5.36 10.16
N ARG A 338 -20.85 4.64 9.11
CA ARG A 338 -20.00 4.35 7.95
C ARG A 338 -19.52 5.64 7.27
N ARG A 339 -20.42 6.59 7.01
CA ARG A 339 -20.09 7.88 6.36
C ARG A 339 -19.14 8.74 7.20
N LEU A 340 -19.40 8.85 8.50
CA LEU A 340 -18.56 9.61 9.45
C LEU A 340 -17.20 8.94 9.65
N GLY A 341 -17.17 7.61 9.82
CA GLY A 341 -15.94 6.83 9.89
C GLY A 341 -15.08 7.01 8.64
N GLY A 342 -15.69 6.91 7.46
CA GLY A 342 -15.02 7.16 6.19
C GLY A 342 -14.47 8.59 6.03
N MET A 343 -15.21 9.61 6.48
CA MET A 343 -14.72 10.99 6.53
C MET A 343 -13.54 11.14 7.50
N ALA A 344 -13.64 10.56 8.69
CA ALA A 344 -12.56 10.59 9.68
C ALA A 344 -11.32 9.80 9.23
N ASN A 345 -11.48 8.73 8.43
CA ASN A 345 -10.36 8.06 7.76
C ASN A 345 -9.64 9.03 6.79
N ALA A 346 -10.39 9.80 5.99
CA ALA A 346 -9.81 10.82 5.11
C ALA A 346 -9.03 11.88 5.91
N VAL A 347 -9.61 12.37 7.01
CA VAL A 347 -8.95 13.30 7.93
C VAL A 347 -7.67 12.71 8.50
N ALA A 348 -7.64 11.42 8.88
CA ALA A 348 -6.44 10.76 9.38
C ALA A 348 -5.29 10.78 8.37
N LEU A 349 -5.58 10.57 7.08
CA LEU A 349 -4.60 10.63 6.01
C LEU A 349 -4.07 12.07 5.80
N VAL A 350 -4.96 13.06 5.82
CA VAL A 350 -4.55 14.48 5.73
C VAL A 350 -3.68 14.87 6.92
N LEU A 351 -4.07 14.52 8.14
CA LEU A 351 -3.29 14.76 9.36
C LEU A 351 -1.91 14.12 9.27
N PHE A 352 -1.82 12.91 8.73
CA PHE A 352 -0.54 12.22 8.54
C PHE A 352 0.38 12.98 7.57
N VAL A 353 -0.16 13.43 6.43
CA VAL A 353 0.59 14.22 5.43
C VAL A 353 1.05 15.53 6.05
N LEU A 354 0.16 16.27 6.70
CA LEU A 354 0.49 17.54 7.36
C LEU A 354 1.55 17.38 8.45
N ASN A 355 1.44 16.34 9.27
CA ASN A 355 2.43 16.02 10.31
C ASN A 355 3.80 15.68 9.68
N THR A 356 3.82 14.91 8.61
CA THR A 356 5.05 14.55 7.89
C THR A 356 5.71 15.78 7.24
N VAL A 357 4.93 16.62 6.56
CA VAL A 357 5.42 17.89 5.99
C VAL A 357 5.95 18.82 7.08
N SER A 358 5.23 18.94 8.20
CA SER A 358 5.67 19.74 9.35
C SER A 358 7.00 19.23 9.92
N ALA A 359 7.17 17.91 10.02
CA ALA A 359 8.43 17.30 10.45
C ALA A 359 9.57 17.62 9.47
N ILE A 360 9.34 17.53 8.16
CA ILE A 360 10.33 17.90 7.12
C ILE A 360 10.74 19.37 7.26
N VAL A 361 9.77 20.27 7.41
CA VAL A 361 10.02 21.71 7.54
C VAL A 361 10.86 21.98 8.79
N ARG A 362 10.49 21.43 9.94
CA ARG A 362 11.26 21.55 11.18
C ARG A 362 12.67 20.95 11.05
N GLY A 363 12.80 19.82 10.37
CA GLY A 363 14.06 19.13 10.12
C GLY A 363 15.06 19.93 9.29
N LYS A 364 14.59 20.81 8.39
CA LYS A 364 15.44 21.75 7.62
C LYS A 364 16.01 22.87 8.49
N PHE A 365 15.27 23.32 9.49
CA PHE A 365 15.71 24.38 10.41
C PHE A 365 16.65 23.87 11.50
N THR A 366 16.66 22.57 11.77
CA THR A 366 17.63 21.91 12.66
C THR A 366 18.83 21.35 11.86
N THR A 367 19.80 22.20 11.51
CA THR A 367 21.16 21.76 11.12
C THR A 367 22.22 22.57 11.90
N PRO A 368 23.35 21.94 12.24
CA PRO A 368 23.80 21.68 13.61
C PRO A 368 24.34 22.93 14.34
N ALA A 369 23.70 23.31 15.44
CA ALA A 369 24.47 23.91 16.54
C ALA A 369 25.10 22.73 17.32
N LEU A 370 26.43 22.73 17.41
CA LEU A 370 27.27 21.82 18.22
C LEU A 370 27.73 20.51 17.54
N ALA A 371 28.67 20.66 16.61
CA ALA A 371 29.83 19.78 16.52
C ALA A 371 31.08 20.67 16.28
N ARG A 372 31.57 21.27 17.37
CA ARG A 372 32.97 21.65 17.54
C ARG A 372 33.48 20.95 18.78
#